data_AF-A0A7V5E2Y4-F1
#
_entry.id   AF-A0A7V5E2Y4-F1
#
_cell.length_a   1.000
_cell.length_b   1.000
_cell.length_c   1.000
_cell.angle_alpha   90.00
_cell.angle_beta   90.00
_cell.angle_gamma   90.00
#
_symmetry.space_group_name_H-M   'P 1'
#
loop_
_entity.id
_entity.type
_entity.pdbx_description
1 polymer ?
#
loop_
_entity_poly.entity_id
_entity_poly.type
_entity_poly.pdbx_seq_one_letter_code
_entity_poly.pdbx_strand_id
1 'polypeptide(L)'
;GGPGRPLRDAYKKENLALLEKGIANLLHHIGIVKKSGVIPVVCINRFPTDTEAELSLIRRVVEKEAGVRCAVGEHWLKGGEGALELADAVLEACEEPVDFRFLYPLDMPLRQRVELIAREVYGADGVIWTPEAEEKAKEFEAPEYQDFFTMMVKTHLSLSHDPNLKGVPKGWVLPIRDILVFTGARFLCPMAGEITLMPGTSSDPAFRRIDIDVETGQVKGLF
;
A
#
# COMPACT_ATOMS: atom_id res chain seq x y z
N GLY A 1 -13.16 4.59 -6.16
CA GLY A 1 -14.18 5.18 -5.28
C GLY A 1 -13.57 5.32 -3.91
N GLY A 2 -14.05 6.24 -3.08
CA GLY A 2 -13.72 6.23 -1.65
C GLY A 2 -14.54 5.18 -0.89
N PRO A 3 -14.27 4.94 0.41
CA PRO A 3 -15.02 4.00 1.23
C PRO A 3 -16.54 4.29 1.19
N GLY A 4 -17.35 3.24 1.05
CA GLY A 4 -18.82 3.34 1.09
C GLY A 4 -19.51 3.91 -0.15
N ARG A 5 -18.77 4.27 -1.22
CA ARG A 5 -19.38 4.69 -2.50
C ARG A 5 -19.51 3.49 -3.45
N PRO A 6 -20.60 3.41 -4.23
CA PRO A 6 -20.76 2.36 -5.23
C PRO A 6 -19.60 2.38 -6.23
N LEU A 7 -19.20 1.19 -6.67
CA LEU A 7 -18.23 1.04 -7.75
C LEU A 7 -18.73 1.80 -8.98
N ARG A 8 -17.83 2.58 -9.60
CA ARG A 8 -18.12 3.21 -10.89
C ARG A 8 -18.44 2.13 -11.91
N ASP A 9 -19.36 2.39 -12.82
CA ASP A 9 -19.81 1.37 -13.78
C ASP A 9 -18.69 0.86 -14.69
N ALA A 10 -17.65 1.67 -14.92
CA ALA A 10 -16.44 1.27 -15.63
C ALA A 10 -15.68 0.11 -14.97
N TYR A 11 -15.94 -0.20 -13.70
CA TYR A 11 -15.36 -1.34 -12.98
C TYR A 11 -16.28 -2.55 -12.87
N LYS A 12 -17.50 -2.47 -13.44
CA LYS A 12 -18.49 -3.57 -13.45
C LYS A 12 -18.53 -4.30 -14.80
N LYS A 13 -17.80 -3.80 -15.79
CA LYS A 13 -17.74 -4.31 -17.15
C LYS A 13 -16.29 -4.54 -17.52
N GLU A 14 -16.05 -5.55 -18.34
CA GLU A 14 -14.73 -5.85 -18.86
C GLU A 14 -14.08 -4.61 -19.50
N ASN A 15 -12.85 -4.31 -19.11
CA ASN A 15 -12.08 -3.24 -19.73
C ASN A 15 -10.57 -3.52 -19.68
N LEU A 16 -10.10 -4.36 -20.61
CA LEU A 16 -8.70 -4.76 -20.70
C LEU A 16 -7.74 -3.57 -20.85
N ALA A 17 -8.12 -2.52 -21.59
CA ALA A 17 -7.27 -1.34 -21.78
C ALA A 17 -7.11 -0.51 -20.49
N LEU A 18 -8.17 -0.42 -19.68
CA LEU A 18 -8.10 0.22 -18.36
C LEU A 18 -7.28 -0.63 -17.39
N LEU A 19 -7.50 -1.94 -17.41
CA LEU A 19 -6.76 -2.90 -16.58
C LEU A 19 -5.26 -2.85 -16.88
N GLU A 20 -4.87 -2.88 -18.15
CA GLU A 20 -3.49 -2.80 -18.60
C GLU A 20 -2.78 -1.53 -18.09
N LYS A 21 -3.46 -0.37 -18.13
CA LYS A 21 -2.94 0.87 -17.52
C LYS A 21 -2.77 0.77 -16.00
N GLY A 22 -3.63 0.01 -15.32
CA GLY A 22 -3.56 -0.22 -13.88
C GLY A 22 -2.44 -1.19 -13.47
N ILE A 23 -2.09 -2.16 -14.33
CA ILE A 23 -1.08 -3.19 -14.04
C ILE A 23 0.30 -2.58 -13.73
N ALA A 24 0.64 -1.42 -14.30
CA ALA A 24 1.87 -0.70 -13.97
C ALA A 24 2.03 -0.48 -12.45
N ASN A 25 0.93 -0.22 -11.72
CA ASN A 25 0.98 -0.07 -10.26
C ASN A 25 1.32 -1.39 -9.55
N LEU A 26 0.76 -2.51 -10.02
CA LEU A 26 1.06 -3.84 -9.50
C LEU A 26 2.54 -4.18 -9.72
N LEU A 27 3.05 -3.97 -10.93
CA LEU A 27 4.45 -4.21 -11.28
C LEU A 27 5.41 -3.35 -10.43
N HIS A 28 5.05 -2.09 -10.17
CA HIS A 28 5.81 -1.22 -9.28
C HIS A 28 5.91 -1.79 -7.86
N HIS A 29 4.79 -2.26 -7.29
CA HIS A 29 4.79 -2.88 -5.96
C HIS A 29 5.55 -4.20 -5.90
N ILE A 30 5.47 -5.03 -6.94
CA ILE A 30 6.32 -6.22 -7.05
C ILE A 30 7.80 -5.83 -7.02
N GLY A 31 8.18 -4.77 -7.74
CA GLY A 31 9.53 -4.22 -7.72
C GLY A 31 9.97 -3.77 -6.32
N ILE A 32 9.08 -3.13 -5.55
CA ILE A 32 9.36 -2.74 -4.15
C ILE A 32 9.66 -3.97 -3.29
N VAL A 33 8.85 -5.02 -3.37
CA VAL A 33 9.07 -6.24 -2.57
C VAL A 33 10.37 -6.92 -2.97
N LYS A 34 10.68 -6.99 -4.27
CA LYS A 34 11.95 -7.57 -4.74
C LYS A 34 13.19 -6.82 -4.22
N LYS A 35 13.09 -5.50 -3.97
CA LYS A 35 14.22 -4.73 -3.41
C LYS A 35 14.62 -5.18 -2.01
N SER A 36 13.71 -5.76 -1.22
CA SER A 36 14.07 -6.33 0.09
C SER A 36 14.69 -7.71 -0.01
N GLY A 37 14.80 -8.29 -1.22
CA GLY A 37 15.30 -9.65 -1.44
C GLY A 37 14.30 -10.76 -1.10
N VAL A 38 13.06 -10.40 -0.77
CA VAL A 38 11.97 -11.35 -0.54
C VAL A 38 11.34 -11.76 -1.88
N ILE A 39 10.88 -13.00 -1.96
CA ILE A 39 10.21 -13.56 -3.14
C ILE A 39 8.71 -13.22 -3.06
N PRO A 40 8.19 -12.33 -3.92
CA PRO A 40 6.77 -12.01 -3.91
C PRO A 40 5.94 -13.15 -4.51
N VAL A 41 4.69 -13.25 -4.07
CA VAL A 41 3.62 -14.02 -4.72
C VAL A 41 2.43 -13.09 -4.89
N VAL A 42 1.83 -13.06 -6.08
CA VAL A 42 0.65 -12.23 -6.37
C VAL A 42 -0.62 -13.05 -6.20
N CYS A 43 -1.55 -12.55 -5.39
CA CYS A 43 -2.91 -13.08 -5.29
C CYS A 43 -3.88 -12.14 -6.01
N ILE A 44 -4.59 -12.65 -7.01
CA ILE A 44 -5.74 -11.97 -7.62
C ILE A 44 -6.99 -12.42 -6.89
N ASN A 45 -7.58 -11.54 -6.08
CA ASN A 45 -8.87 -11.83 -5.45
C ASN A 45 -9.98 -11.71 -6.50
N ARG A 46 -10.61 -12.84 -6.85
CA ARG A 46 -11.65 -12.89 -7.88
C ARG A 46 -12.95 -12.26 -7.38
N PHE A 47 -13.53 -11.39 -8.19
CA PHE A 47 -14.87 -10.84 -8.01
C PHE A 47 -15.87 -11.44 -9.01
N PRO A 48 -17.18 -11.42 -8.72
CA PRO A 48 -18.20 -11.98 -9.62
C PRO A 48 -18.25 -11.35 -11.01
N THR A 49 -17.79 -10.10 -11.15
CA THR A 49 -17.77 -9.37 -12.43
C THR A 49 -16.49 -9.58 -13.23
N ASP A 50 -15.48 -10.22 -12.65
CA ASP A 50 -14.19 -10.41 -13.32
C ASP A 50 -14.33 -11.43 -14.44
N THR A 51 -13.78 -11.09 -15.59
CA THR A 51 -13.75 -11.97 -16.76
C THR A 51 -12.49 -12.83 -16.78
N GLU A 52 -12.56 -13.99 -17.42
CA GLU A 52 -11.38 -14.85 -17.63
C GLU A 52 -10.30 -14.13 -18.46
N ALA A 53 -10.70 -13.22 -19.35
CA ALA A 53 -9.76 -12.41 -20.14
C ALA A 53 -8.95 -11.45 -19.26
N GLU A 54 -9.60 -10.79 -18.29
CA GLU A 54 -8.94 -9.90 -17.32
C GLU A 54 -7.99 -10.67 -16.39
N LEU A 55 -8.44 -11.80 -15.84
CA LEU A 55 -7.62 -12.66 -14.99
C LEU A 55 -6.39 -13.18 -15.74
N SER A 56 -6.60 -13.65 -16.97
CA SER A 56 -5.52 -14.16 -17.84
C SER A 56 -4.52 -13.06 -18.21
N LEU A 57 -4.99 -11.83 -18.45
CA LEU A 57 -4.12 -10.69 -18.72
C LEU A 57 -3.20 -10.40 -17.52
N ILE A 58 -3.76 -10.29 -16.31
CA ILE A 58 -2.97 -10.01 -15.10
C ILE A 58 -1.94 -11.11 -14.88
N ARG A 59 -2.38 -12.37 -14.87
CA ARG A 59 -1.49 -13.53 -14.68
C ARG A 59 -0.35 -13.52 -15.67
N ARG A 60 -0.66 -13.37 -16.96
CA ARG A 60 0.34 -13.33 -18.04
C ARG A 60 1.37 -12.23 -17.83
N VAL A 61 0.94 -11.03 -17.45
CA VAL A 61 1.86 -9.90 -17.25
C VAL A 61 2.73 -10.12 -16.02
N VAL A 62 2.15 -10.57 -14.90
CA VAL A 62 2.90 -10.87 -13.68
C VAL A 62 3.95 -11.97 -13.92
N GLU A 63 3.56 -13.06 -14.56
CA GLU A 63 4.47 -14.18 -14.81
C GLU A 63 5.54 -13.83 -15.85
N LYS A 64 5.18 -13.16 -16.96
CA LYS A 64 6.12 -12.87 -18.05
C LYS A 64 7.01 -11.65 -17.81
N GLU A 65 6.45 -10.56 -17.27
CA GLU A 65 7.19 -9.31 -17.12
C GLU A 65 7.88 -9.22 -15.76
N ALA A 66 7.19 -9.63 -14.69
CA ALA A 66 7.77 -9.60 -13.36
C ALA A 66 8.49 -10.90 -12.99
N GLY A 67 8.21 -12.03 -13.63
CA GLY A 67 8.80 -13.33 -13.26
C GLY A 67 8.41 -13.70 -11.82
N VAL A 68 7.11 -13.64 -11.52
CA VAL A 68 6.55 -13.85 -10.18
C VAL A 68 5.38 -14.81 -10.28
N ARG A 69 5.23 -15.69 -9.29
CA ARG A 69 4.07 -16.58 -9.17
C ARG A 69 2.80 -15.76 -8.96
N CYS A 70 1.75 -16.15 -9.67
CA CYS A 70 0.45 -15.53 -9.58
C CYS A 70 -0.60 -16.61 -9.31
N ALA A 71 -1.49 -16.37 -8.35
CA ALA A 71 -2.60 -17.26 -8.02
C ALA A 71 -3.92 -16.48 -8.05
N VAL A 72 -5.01 -17.14 -8.42
CA VAL A 72 -6.36 -16.58 -8.33
C VAL A 72 -7.01 -17.11 -7.05
N GLY A 73 -7.37 -16.20 -6.15
CA GLY A 73 -8.02 -16.50 -4.89
C GLY A 73 -9.54 -16.34 -5.00
N GLU A 74 -10.27 -17.40 -4.63
CA GLU A 74 -11.74 -17.42 -4.49
C GLU A 74 -12.17 -17.64 -3.03
N HIS A 75 -11.27 -17.42 -2.08
CA HIS A 75 -11.45 -17.78 -0.67
C HIS A 75 -12.60 -17.03 0.03
N TRP A 76 -12.99 -15.86 -0.47
CA TRP A 76 -14.20 -15.19 0.01
C TRP A 76 -15.47 -15.99 -0.28
N LEU A 77 -15.52 -16.67 -1.43
CA LEU A 77 -16.67 -17.47 -1.86
C LEU A 77 -16.59 -18.93 -1.41
N LYS A 78 -15.39 -19.53 -1.47
CA LYS A 78 -15.16 -20.97 -1.28
C LYS A 78 -14.38 -21.32 -0.01
N GLY A 79 -14.10 -20.35 0.86
CA GLY A 79 -13.29 -20.57 2.05
C GLY A 79 -11.88 -21.09 1.72
N GLY A 80 -11.36 -22.02 2.53
CA GLY A 80 -10.01 -22.55 2.36
C GLY A 80 -9.75 -23.23 1.00
N GLU A 81 -10.76 -23.89 0.42
CA GLU A 81 -10.63 -24.53 -0.90
C GLU A 81 -10.33 -23.52 -2.01
N GLY A 82 -10.89 -22.31 -1.90
CA GLY A 82 -10.62 -21.21 -2.83
C GLY A 82 -9.25 -20.55 -2.65
N ALA A 83 -8.43 -21.00 -1.70
CA ALA A 83 -7.07 -20.50 -1.45
C ALA A 83 -5.97 -21.50 -1.82
N LEU A 84 -6.30 -22.71 -2.30
CA LEU A 84 -5.31 -23.77 -2.52
C LEU A 84 -4.20 -23.36 -3.50
N GLU A 85 -4.56 -22.73 -4.63
CA GLU A 85 -3.56 -22.24 -5.59
C GLU A 85 -2.60 -21.21 -4.97
N LEU A 86 -3.13 -20.31 -4.13
CA LEU A 86 -2.31 -19.35 -3.42
C LEU A 86 -1.41 -20.04 -2.39
N ALA A 87 -1.94 -21.04 -1.67
CA ALA A 87 -1.18 -21.79 -0.68
C ALA A 87 0.00 -22.53 -1.34
N ASP A 88 -0.24 -23.22 -2.45
CA ASP A 88 0.80 -23.91 -3.22
C ASP A 88 1.88 -22.93 -3.71
N ALA A 89 1.46 -21.80 -4.30
CA ALA A 89 2.39 -20.78 -4.77
C ALA A 89 3.25 -20.16 -3.65
N VAL A 90 2.69 -20.01 -2.44
CA VAL A 90 3.43 -19.52 -1.27
C VAL A 90 4.38 -20.59 -0.73
N LEU A 91 3.96 -21.86 -0.67
CA LEU A 91 4.81 -22.97 -0.25
C LEU A 91 6.05 -23.08 -1.15
N GLU A 92 5.85 -23.06 -2.47
CA GLU A 92 6.96 -23.07 -3.43
C GLU A 92 7.90 -21.87 -3.27
N ALA A 93 7.35 -20.67 -3.04
CA ALA A 93 8.18 -19.48 -2.82
C ALA A 93 9.01 -19.57 -1.52
N CYS A 94 8.53 -20.30 -0.51
CA CYS A 94 9.26 -20.54 0.73
C CYS A 94 10.40 -21.58 0.60
N GLU A 95 10.39 -22.40 -0.44
CA GLU A 95 11.47 -23.37 -0.71
C GLU A 95 12.72 -22.70 -1.33
N GLU A 96 12.55 -21.51 -1.89
CA GLU A 96 13.62 -20.74 -2.51
C GLU A 96 14.42 -19.92 -1.48
N PRO A 97 15.75 -19.78 -1.66
CA PRO A 97 16.56 -18.99 -0.76
C PRO A 97 16.24 -17.50 -0.88
N VAL A 98 16.11 -16.83 0.27
CA VAL A 98 15.91 -15.38 0.37
C VAL A 98 17.17 -14.70 0.92
N ASP A 99 17.54 -13.56 0.35
CA ASP A 99 18.61 -12.70 0.85
C ASP A 99 18.01 -11.37 1.30
N PHE A 100 17.44 -11.37 2.51
CA PHE A 100 16.72 -10.23 3.03
C PHE A 100 17.66 -9.05 3.32
N ARG A 101 17.32 -7.89 2.79
CA ARG A 101 18.07 -6.65 3.00
C ARG A 101 17.14 -5.50 3.36
N PHE A 102 17.58 -4.68 4.30
CA PHE A 102 16.93 -3.39 4.55
C PHE A 102 17.20 -2.44 3.38
N LEU A 103 16.26 -1.51 3.13
CA LEU A 103 16.40 -0.50 2.08
C LEU A 103 17.64 0.38 2.28
N TYR A 104 17.99 0.65 3.54
CA TYR A 104 19.16 1.43 3.95
C TYR A 104 19.69 0.92 5.29
N PRO A 105 20.97 1.20 5.63
CA PRO A 105 21.52 0.94 6.95
C PRO A 105 20.94 1.91 7.99
N LEU A 106 20.80 1.45 9.23
CA LEU A 106 20.10 2.19 10.29
C LEU A 106 20.84 3.46 10.76
N ASP A 107 22.13 3.60 10.43
CA ASP A 107 22.94 4.79 10.74
C ASP A 107 22.86 5.88 9.66
N MET A 108 22.19 5.63 8.53
CA MET A 108 21.99 6.62 7.47
C MET A 108 21.33 7.89 8.03
N PRO A 109 21.69 9.11 7.65
CA PRO A 109 21.00 10.33 8.11
C PRO A 109 19.53 10.37 7.69
N LEU A 110 18.65 10.93 8.54
CA LEU A 110 17.19 10.96 8.31
C LEU A 110 16.83 11.48 6.91
N ARG A 111 17.42 12.60 6.47
CA ARG A 111 17.09 13.19 5.18
C ARG A 111 17.45 12.28 4.01
N GLN A 112 18.56 11.54 4.13
CA GLN A 112 18.97 10.55 3.12
C GLN A 112 18.05 9.33 3.11
N ARG A 113 17.59 8.86 4.28
CA ARG A 113 16.57 7.79 4.35
C ARG A 113 15.30 8.18 3.63
N VAL A 114 14.81 9.41 3.86
CA VAL A 114 13.58 9.93 3.25
C VAL A 114 13.74 10.09 1.74
N GLU A 115 14.88 10.62 1.27
CA GLU A 115 15.20 10.71 -0.16
C GLU A 115 15.22 9.33 -0.83
N LEU A 116 15.84 8.34 -0.18
CA LEU A 116 15.91 6.98 -0.70
C LEU A 116 14.53 6.31 -0.75
N ILE A 117 13.71 6.47 0.31
CA ILE A 117 12.32 5.98 0.30
C ILE A 117 11.52 6.65 -0.83
N ALA A 118 11.64 7.97 -0.98
CA ALA A 118 10.93 8.72 -2.01
C ALA A 118 11.26 8.22 -3.42
N ARG A 119 12.54 7.98 -3.71
CA ARG A 119 12.99 7.50 -5.02
C ARG A 119 12.72 6.02 -5.26
N GLU A 120 13.17 5.17 -4.34
CA GLU A 120 13.20 3.72 -4.54
C GLU A 120 11.85 3.06 -4.28
N VAL A 121 11.06 3.60 -3.36
CA VAL A 121 9.74 3.04 -3.01
C VAL A 121 8.62 3.79 -3.73
N TYR A 122 8.64 5.12 -3.75
CA TYR A 122 7.53 5.89 -4.31
C TYR A 122 7.71 6.26 -5.78
N GLY A 123 8.95 6.36 -6.26
CA GLY A 123 9.25 6.82 -7.61
C GLY A 123 9.12 8.34 -7.77
N ALA A 124 9.36 9.10 -6.71
CA ALA A 124 9.53 10.55 -6.76
C ALA A 124 10.90 10.92 -7.34
N ASP A 125 11.01 12.11 -7.94
CA ASP A 125 12.29 12.62 -8.44
C ASP A 125 13.20 13.14 -7.32
N GLY A 126 12.59 13.49 -6.18
CA GLY A 126 13.28 13.88 -4.96
C GLY A 126 12.32 14.37 -3.87
N VAL A 127 12.88 14.97 -2.82
CA VAL A 127 12.14 15.47 -1.65
C VAL A 127 12.34 16.97 -1.50
N ILE A 128 11.28 17.69 -1.17
CA ILE A 128 11.33 19.10 -0.76
C ILE A 128 10.83 19.22 0.67
N TRP A 129 11.47 20.09 1.44
CA TRP A 129 11.16 20.29 2.86
C TRP A 129 10.67 21.71 3.07
N THR A 130 9.67 21.88 3.94
CA THR A 130 9.40 23.21 4.49
C THR A 130 10.57 23.64 5.40
N PRO A 131 10.81 24.95 5.58
CA PRO A 131 11.88 25.43 6.46
C PRO A 131 11.83 24.81 7.86
N GLU A 132 10.63 24.70 8.44
CA GLU A 132 10.40 24.13 9.77
C GLU A 132 10.71 22.63 9.81
N ALA A 133 10.35 21.88 8.76
CA ALA A 133 10.65 20.45 8.67
C ALA A 133 12.14 20.21 8.45
N GLU A 134 12.82 21.07 7.68
CA GLU A 134 14.25 20.95 7.44
C GLU A 134 15.07 21.22 8.71
N GLU A 135 14.68 22.21 9.51
CA GLU A 135 15.30 22.50 10.81
C GLU A 135 15.18 21.30 11.76
N LYS A 136 13.95 20.78 11.95
CA LYS A 136 13.71 19.56 12.73
C LYS A 136 14.50 18.36 12.20
N ALA A 137 14.57 18.19 10.88
CA ALA A 137 15.30 17.07 10.28
C ALA A 137 16.80 17.11 10.62
N LYS A 138 17.40 18.32 10.67
CA LYS A 138 18.80 18.50 11.07
C LYS A 138 19.02 18.14 12.55
N GLU A 139 18.08 18.50 13.42
CA GLU A 139 18.13 18.11 14.84
C GLU A 139 18.02 16.59 15.01
N PHE A 140 17.11 15.94 14.28
CA PHE A 140 16.92 14.49 14.33
C PHE A 140 18.03 13.66 13.67
N GLU A 141 19.04 14.30 13.10
CA GLU A 141 20.28 13.65 12.64
C GLU A 141 21.36 13.62 13.74
N ALA A 142 21.08 14.16 14.93
CA ALA A 142 21.97 14.06 16.08
C ALA A 142 22.10 12.61 16.61
N PRO A 143 23.21 12.26 17.27
CA PRO A 143 23.46 10.89 17.76
C PRO A 143 22.37 10.33 18.68
N GLU A 144 21.63 11.18 19.40
CA GLU A 144 20.55 10.77 20.31
C GLU A 144 19.33 10.16 19.59
N TYR A 145 19.19 10.38 18.27
CA TYR A 145 18.12 9.84 17.43
C TYR A 145 18.59 8.73 16.49
N GLN A 146 19.85 8.29 16.60
CA GLN A 146 20.44 7.30 15.69
C GLN A 146 19.65 5.98 15.67
N ASP A 147 19.07 5.58 16.81
CA ASP A 147 18.28 4.36 16.97
C ASP A 147 16.80 4.50 16.55
N PHE A 148 16.38 5.67 16.07
CA PHE A 148 15.01 5.88 15.60
C PHE A 148 14.82 5.35 14.18
N PHE A 149 13.67 4.73 13.92
CA PHE A 149 13.22 4.34 12.59
C PHE A 149 12.43 5.47 11.92
N THR A 150 12.48 5.48 10.59
CA THR A 150 11.73 6.43 9.77
C THR A 150 10.40 5.81 9.35
N MET A 151 9.28 6.46 9.68
CA MET A 151 7.94 6.04 9.27
C MET A 151 7.29 7.14 8.44
N MET A 152 7.20 6.94 7.13
CA MET A 152 6.62 7.94 6.24
C MET A 152 5.11 8.03 6.43
N VAL A 153 4.63 9.23 6.77
CA VAL A 153 3.21 9.51 6.83
C VAL A 153 2.84 10.16 5.50
N LYS A 154 2.01 9.48 4.70
CA LYS A 154 1.48 10.00 3.43
C LYS A 154 0.13 9.38 3.13
N THR A 155 -0.54 9.86 2.09
CA THR A 155 -1.73 9.18 1.58
C THR A 155 -1.42 7.74 1.14
N HIS A 156 -2.32 6.81 1.46
CA HIS A 156 -2.26 5.42 1.01
C HIS A 156 -2.92 5.24 -0.37
N LEU A 157 -3.56 6.27 -0.92
CA LEU A 157 -4.35 6.21 -2.15
C LEU A 157 -3.52 6.44 -3.43
N SER A 158 -2.22 6.70 -3.28
CA SER A 158 -1.25 6.94 -4.36
C SER A 158 0.15 6.52 -3.90
N LEU A 159 1.02 6.18 -4.86
CA LEU A 159 2.46 6.14 -4.62
C LEU A 159 2.99 7.53 -4.25
N SER A 160 2.38 8.60 -4.79
CA SER A 160 2.68 9.98 -4.45
C SER A 160 2.06 10.47 -3.13
N HIS A 161 2.29 11.74 -2.82
CA HIS A 161 1.62 12.44 -1.72
C HIS A 161 0.18 12.89 -2.07
N ASP A 162 -0.17 12.97 -3.35
CA ASP A 162 -1.50 13.39 -3.80
C ASP A 162 -2.40 12.16 -4.04
N PRO A 163 -3.54 12.03 -3.32
CA PRO A 163 -4.44 10.90 -3.48
C PRO A 163 -5.07 10.80 -4.88
N ASN A 164 -5.02 11.83 -5.71
CA ASN A 164 -5.63 11.86 -7.03
C ASN A 164 -4.72 11.29 -8.13
N LEU A 165 -3.41 11.25 -7.91
CA LEU A 165 -2.46 10.70 -8.87
C LEU A 165 -2.49 9.16 -8.82
N LYS A 166 -3.03 8.52 -9.86
CA LYS A 166 -3.21 7.05 -9.93
C LYS A 166 -2.13 6.38 -10.79
N GLY A 167 -1.99 5.07 -10.63
CA GLY A 167 -0.98 4.29 -11.33
C GLY A 167 0.41 4.59 -10.79
N VAL A 168 1.39 4.76 -11.68
CA VAL A 168 2.78 5.06 -11.34
C VAL A 168 3.13 6.49 -11.77
N PRO A 169 2.79 7.52 -10.97
CA PRO A 169 3.05 8.91 -11.32
C PRO A 169 4.56 9.19 -11.47
N LYS A 170 4.90 10.11 -12.38
CA LYS A 170 6.28 10.56 -12.70
C LYS A 170 6.35 12.09 -12.67
N GLY A 171 7.55 12.65 -12.56
CA GLY A 171 7.72 14.11 -12.64
C GLY A 171 7.27 14.86 -11.37
N TRP A 172 7.33 14.22 -10.21
CA TRP A 172 6.81 14.77 -8.96
C TRP A 172 7.84 14.64 -7.82
N VAL A 173 7.80 15.61 -6.91
CA VAL A 173 8.63 15.65 -5.70
C VAL A 173 7.78 15.40 -4.47
N LEU A 174 8.36 14.79 -3.43
CA LEU A 174 7.69 14.50 -2.17
C LEU A 174 7.81 15.71 -1.23
N PRO A 175 6.72 16.42 -0.90
CA PRO A 175 6.78 17.56 0.00
C PRO A 175 6.64 17.10 1.46
N ILE A 176 7.68 17.33 2.27
CA ILE A 176 7.64 17.11 3.71
C ILE A 176 7.32 18.43 4.41
N ARG A 177 6.24 18.43 5.19
CA ARG A 177 5.72 19.63 5.87
C ARG A 177 6.06 19.69 7.35
N ASP A 178 6.22 18.53 7.98
CA ASP A 178 6.55 18.41 9.39
C ASP A 178 7.14 17.02 9.67
N ILE A 179 7.65 16.79 10.89
CA ILE A 179 8.09 15.49 11.37
C ILE A 179 7.49 15.27 12.77
N LEU A 180 6.64 14.25 12.90
CA LEU A 180 6.14 13.82 14.20
C LEU A 180 7.16 12.89 14.86
N VAL A 181 7.29 12.98 16.18
CA VAL A 181 8.23 12.14 16.94
C VAL A 181 7.47 11.30 17.95
N PHE A 182 7.71 9.99 17.92
CA PHE A 182 7.18 9.04 18.89
C PHE A 182 8.34 8.40 19.63
N THR A 183 8.79 9.04 20.71
CA THR A 183 9.98 8.64 21.47
C THR A 183 9.85 7.23 22.06
N GLY A 184 8.68 6.86 22.57
CA GLY A 184 8.44 5.52 23.12
C GLY A 184 8.56 4.39 22.09
N ALA A 185 8.15 4.66 20.84
CA ALA A 185 8.26 3.70 19.73
C ALA A 185 9.54 3.87 18.91
N ARG A 186 10.37 4.88 19.23
CA ARG A 186 11.56 5.28 18.47
C ARG A 186 11.25 5.55 16.99
N PHE A 187 10.19 6.32 16.70
CA PHE A 187 9.83 6.71 15.33
C PHE A 187 9.98 8.20 15.06
N LEU A 188 10.60 8.50 13.92
CA LEU A 188 10.58 9.80 13.26
C LEU A 188 9.65 9.70 12.07
N CYS A 189 8.63 10.55 12.02
CA CYS A 189 7.53 10.41 11.10
C CYS A 189 7.39 11.62 10.19
N PRO A 190 8.16 11.69 9.08
CA PRO A 190 8.02 12.74 8.09
C PRO A 190 6.60 12.76 7.49
N MET A 191 5.96 13.92 7.57
CA MET A 191 4.59 14.14 7.13
C MET A 191 4.57 14.69 5.71
N ALA A 192 4.11 13.86 4.76
CA ALA A 192 3.98 14.22 3.36
C ALA A 192 2.53 14.50 2.97
N GLY A 193 2.28 15.73 2.51
CA GLY A 193 0.94 16.21 2.16
C GLY A 193 0.05 16.51 3.37
N GLU A 194 -1.26 16.56 3.14
CA GLU A 194 -2.26 16.79 4.20
C GLU A 194 -2.76 15.45 4.71
N ILE A 195 -2.58 15.22 6.02
CA ILE A 195 -2.94 13.96 6.66
C ILE A 195 -3.86 14.27 7.83
N THR A 196 -5.07 13.74 7.75
CA THR A 196 -6.06 13.86 8.82
C THR A 196 -5.78 12.80 9.88
N LEU A 197 -5.37 13.23 11.07
CA LEU A 197 -5.13 12.33 12.21
C LEU A 197 -6.42 11.88 12.93
N MET A 198 -7.53 12.56 12.68
CA MET A 198 -8.82 12.28 13.31
C MET A 198 -9.89 12.06 12.23
N PRO A 199 -10.30 10.80 11.95
CA PRO A 199 -11.33 10.54 10.96
C PRO A 199 -12.67 11.12 11.41
N GLY A 200 -13.32 11.88 10.53
CA GLY A 200 -14.66 12.40 10.77
C GLY A 200 -15.74 11.34 10.50
N THR A 201 -16.90 11.52 11.14
CA THR A 201 -18.09 10.69 10.90
C THR A 201 -18.70 11.04 9.53
N SER A 202 -19.11 10.02 8.76
CA SER A 202 -19.80 10.25 7.48
C SER A 202 -21.17 10.91 7.68
N SER A 203 -21.72 11.55 6.64
CA SER A 203 -23.06 12.16 6.67
C SER A 203 -24.18 11.17 6.98
N ASP A 204 -23.97 9.88 6.70
CA ASP A 204 -24.86 8.79 7.06
C ASP A 204 -24.15 7.67 7.83
N PRO A 205 -23.91 7.85 9.14
CA PRO A 205 -23.12 6.93 9.92
C PRO A 205 -23.82 5.60 10.18
N ALA A 206 -23.03 4.52 10.17
CA ALA A 206 -23.51 3.15 10.40
C ALA A 206 -24.21 2.97 11.76
N PHE A 207 -23.85 3.74 12.80
CA PHE A 207 -24.50 3.63 14.11
C PHE A 207 -26.00 3.89 14.09
N ARG A 208 -26.52 4.61 13.08
CA ARG A 208 -27.97 4.80 12.89
C ARG A 208 -28.72 3.49 12.60
N ARG A 209 -28.02 2.45 12.18
CA ARG A 209 -28.56 1.13 11.82
C ARG A 209 -28.21 0.06 12.86
N ILE A 210 -27.48 0.42 13.93
CA ILE A 210 -27.11 -0.52 14.99
C ILE A 210 -28.28 -0.61 15.96
N ASP A 211 -28.73 -1.84 16.22
CA ASP A 211 -29.79 -2.13 17.18
C ASP A 211 -29.57 -3.52 17.81
N ILE A 212 -30.27 -3.81 18.90
CA ILE A 212 -30.24 -5.11 19.57
C ILE A 212 -31.68 -5.62 19.69
N ASP A 213 -31.91 -6.81 19.15
CA ASP A 213 -33.15 -7.51 19.35
C ASP A 213 -33.31 -7.89 20.83
N VAL A 214 -34.28 -7.28 21.53
CA VAL A 214 -34.43 -7.39 22.99
C VAL A 214 -34.94 -8.75 23.47
N GLU A 215 -35.48 -9.57 22.56
CA GLU A 215 -35.96 -10.92 22.89
C GLU A 215 -34.88 -11.96 22.65
N THR A 216 -34.13 -11.84 21.56
CA THR A 216 -33.10 -12.82 21.16
C THR A 216 -31.69 -12.43 21.57
N GLY A 217 -31.46 -11.16 21.93
CA GLY A 217 -30.14 -10.59 22.17
C GLY A 217 -29.31 -10.37 20.89
N GLN A 218 -29.89 -10.57 19.70
CA GLN A 218 -29.15 -10.49 18.45
C GLN A 218 -28.86 -9.04 18.04
N VAL A 219 -27.59 -8.73 17.82
CA VAL A 219 -27.14 -7.41 17.32
C VAL A 219 -27.40 -7.29 15.82
N LYS A 220 -27.98 -6.17 15.40
CA LYS A 220 -28.29 -5.82 14.00
C LYS A 220 -27.40 -4.66 13.55
N GLY A 221 -27.01 -4.65 12.28
CA GLY A 221 -26.33 -3.51 11.63
C GLY A 221 -24.87 -3.26 12.04
N LEU A 222 -24.21 -4.24 12.68
CA LEU A 222 -22.78 -4.15 13.06
C LEU A 222 -21.83 -4.55 11.92
N PHE A 223 -22.27 -5.46 11.04
CA PHE A 223 -21.56 -5.95 9.85
C PHE A 223 -22.54 -6.28 8.73
#